data_AF-A0A0N4XGH0-F1
#
_entry.id   AF-A0A0N4XGH0-F1
#
_cell.length_a   1.000
_cell.length_b   1.000
_cell.length_c   1.000
_cell.angle_alpha   90.00
_cell.angle_beta   90.00
_cell.angle_gamma   90.00
#
_symmetry.space_group_name_H-M   'P 1'
#
loop_
_entity.id
_entity.type
_entity.pdbx_description
1 polymer ?
#
loop_
_entity_poly.entity_id
_entity_poly.type
_entity_poly.pdbx_seq_one_letter_code
_entity_poly.pdbx_strand_id
1 'polypeptide(L)'
;MKNRVYLVEGTLIPQYASCEQALATTMVTDGFMIQKCRSPQDSSQFLLKITEYLKTNVLTRQLTGMTFRCFQELSKKTHVEFVKDVWVRQLMVCPGMSSERAQIVASRFPSMSSMMELYSRLQPEQAKLALSSAVPGITNALSAQMSKFFSTTLQQ
;
A
#
# COMPACT_ATOMS: atom_id res chain seq x y z
N MET A 1 4.93 16.58 4.34
CA MET A 1 4.76 16.93 5.77
C MET A 1 6.12 16.82 6.46
N LYS A 2 6.56 17.87 7.15
CA LYS A 2 7.81 17.85 7.94
C LYS A 2 7.50 17.43 9.37
N ASN A 3 8.47 16.86 10.10
CA ASN A 3 8.37 16.48 11.51
C ASN A 3 7.27 15.43 11.81
N ARG A 4 7.35 14.28 11.13
CA ARG A 4 6.42 13.16 11.35
C ARG A 4 6.89 12.33 12.55
N VAL A 5 5.97 12.02 13.45
CA VAL A 5 6.24 11.21 14.65
C VAL A 5 5.38 9.96 14.61
N TYR A 6 6.00 8.81 14.86
CA TYR A 6 5.32 7.53 14.99
C TYR A 6 5.39 7.09 16.45
N LEU A 7 4.26 7.20 17.15
CA LEU A 7 4.12 6.78 18.54
C LEU A 7 3.68 5.31 18.56
N VAL A 8 4.51 4.45 19.13
CA VAL A 8 4.31 3.00 19.16
C VAL A 8 4.09 2.58 20.59
N GLU A 9 2.91 2.04 20.88
CA GLU A 9 2.53 1.58 22.20
C GLU A 9 2.61 0.05 22.32
N GLY A 10 3.09 -0.43 23.46
CA GLY A 10 3.11 -1.86 23.82
C GLY A 10 4.50 -2.40 24.11
N THR A 11 4.55 -3.68 24.50
CA THR A 11 5.81 -4.36 24.81
C THR A 11 6.33 -5.08 23.58
N LEU A 12 7.51 -4.67 23.10
CA LEU A 12 8.19 -5.33 21.98
C LEU A 12 8.88 -6.59 22.51
N ILE A 13 8.23 -7.73 22.28
CA ILE A 13 8.74 -9.07 22.59
C ILE A 13 9.61 -9.54 21.41
N PRO A 14 10.70 -10.32 21.62
CA PRO A 14 11.56 -10.84 20.55
C PRO A 14 10.84 -11.60 19.41
N GLN A 15 9.62 -12.07 19.67
CA GLN A 15 8.75 -12.73 18.69
C GLN A 15 8.30 -11.78 17.56
N TYR A 16 8.46 -10.47 17.73
CA TYR A 16 8.08 -9.43 16.78
C TYR A 16 9.27 -8.83 16.02
N ALA A 17 10.24 -9.65 15.61
CA ALA A 17 11.40 -9.20 14.82
C ALA A 17 10.98 -8.44 13.54
N SER A 18 9.85 -8.83 12.93
CA SER A 18 9.26 -8.12 11.78
C SER A 18 8.78 -6.70 12.14
N CYS A 19 8.25 -6.50 13.35
CA CYS A 19 7.83 -5.18 13.82
C CYS A 19 9.04 -4.28 14.07
N GLU A 20 10.12 -4.80 14.65
CA GLU A 20 11.36 -4.02 14.83
C GLU A 20 11.95 -3.60 13.47
N GLN A 21 11.95 -4.50 12.48
CA GLN A 21 12.37 -4.15 11.12
C GLN A 21 11.46 -3.09 10.48
N ALA A 22 10.15 -3.18 10.68
CA ALA A 22 9.20 -2.17 10.22
C ALA A 22 9.45 -0.81 10.88
N LEU A 23 9.75 -0.76 12.17
CA LEU A 23 10.10 0.47 12.88
C LEU A 23 11.42 1.06 12.38
N ALA A 24 12.44 0.23 12.14
CA ALA A 24 13.70 0.65 11.57
C ALA A 24 13.50 1.25 10.16
N THR A 25 12.67 0.61 9.33
CA THR A 25 12.31 1.10 7.99
C THR A 25 11.57 2.44 8.08
N THR A 26 10.60 2.56 8.99
CA THR A 26 9.83 3.79 9.22
C THR A 26 10.72 4.94 9.70
N MET A 27 11.75 4.63 10.50
CA MET A 27 12.71 5.62 10.98
C MET A 27 13.69 6.07 9.88
N VAL A 28 14.34 5.10 9.23
CA VAL A 28 15.46 5.35 8.31
C VAL A 28 14.98 5.71 6.91
N THR A 29 14.06 4.93 6.36
CA THR A 29 13.57 5.10 4.99
C THR A 29 12.50 6.19 4.93
N ASP A 30 11.49 6.12 5.81
CA ASP A 30 10.38 7.07 5.77
C ASP A 30 10.67 8.38 6.52
N GLY A 31 11.73 8.43 7.35
CA GLY A 31 12.16 9.64 8.06
C GLY A 31 11.23 10.09 9.18
N PHE A 32 10.54 9.15 9.84
CA PHE A 32 9.72 9.44 11.02
C PHE A 32 10.59 9.40 12.28
N MET A 33 10.27 10.25 13.25
CA MET A 33 10.75 10.09 14.62
C MET A 33 9.94 8.99 15.31
N ILE A 34 10.59 7.93 15.80
CA ILE A 34 9.89 6.84 16.50
C ILE A 34 9.95 7.09 18.00
N GLN A 35 8.78 7.16 18.65
CA GLN A 35 8.66 7.16 20.11
C GLN A 35 8.03 5.84 20.54
N LYS A 36 8.79 5.01 21.28
CA LYS A 36 8.29 3.76 21.86
C LYS A 36 7.76 4.04 23.27
N CYS A 37 6.52 3.62 23.55
CA CYS A 37 5.86 3.78 24.85
C CYS A 37 5.37 2.42 25.34
N ARG A 38 5.55 2.14 26.64
CA ARG A 38 5.21 0.81 27.19
C ARG A 38 3.74 0.69 27.59
N SER A 39 3.07 1.81 27.81
CA SER A 39 1.68 1.86 28.24
C SER A 39 0.99 3.17 27.82
N PRO A 40 -0.35 3.24 27.87
CA PRO A 40 -1.10 4.47 27.63
C PRO A 40 -0.67 5.63 28.52
N GLN A 41 -0.25 5.35 29.76
CA GLN A 41 0.23 6.36 30.69
C GLN A 41 1.53 6.98 30.20
N ASP A 42 2.48 6.17 29.72
CA ASP A 42 3.74 6.63 29.13
C ASP A 42 3.48 7.45 27.86
N SER A 43 2.58 6.98 26.99
CA SER A 43 2.10 7.71 25.81
C SER A 43 1.54 9.10 26.18
N SER A 44 0.68 9.17 27.21
CA SER A 44 0.11 10.44 27.67
C SER A 44 1.17 11.40 28.24
N GLN A 45 2.15 10.88 28.96
CA GLN A 45 3.25 11.68 29.52
C GLN A 45 4.14 12.25 28.41
N PHE A 46 4.42 11.47 27.37
CA PHE A 46 5.10 11.96 26.18
C PHE A 46 4.31 13.07 25.48
N LEU A 47 3.00 12.88 25.29
CA LEU A 47 2.11 13.87 24.68
C LEU A 47 1.98 15.16 25.52
N LEU A 48 2.03 15.06 26.85
CA LEU A 48 2.06 16.21 27.74
C LEU A 48 3.36 17.01 27.54
N LYS A 49 4.51 16.34 27.65
CA LYS A 49 5.83 16.96 27.50
C LYS A 49 6.02 17.62 26.14
N ILE A 50 5.60 16.96 25.05
CA ILE A 50 5.70 17.55 23.71
C ILE A 50 4.77 18.77 23.57
N THR A 51 3.60 18.76 24.20
CA THR A 51 2.69 19.91 24.20
C THR A 51 3.29 21.11 24.94
N GLU A 52 3.87 20.89 26.12
CA GLU A 52 4.54 21.94 26.90
C GLU A 52 5.77 22.51 26.16
N TYR A 53 6.56 21.63 25.57
CA TYR A 53 7.68 22.02 24.72
C TYR A 53 7.22 22.86 23.53
N LEU A 54 6.17 22.44 22.82
CA LEU A 54 5.65 23.19 21.66
C LEU A 54 5.06 24.53 22.07
N LYS A 55 4.33 24.63 23.19
CA LYS A 55 3.84 25.91 23.73
C LYS A 55 4.99 26.90 23.95
N THR A 56 6.09 26.43 24.56
CA THR A 56 7.27 27.25 24.81
C THR A 56 7.96 27.69 23.50
N ASN A 57 8.04 26.80 22.51
CA ASN A 57 8.63 27.11 21.21
C ASN A 57 7.80 28.12 20.41
N VAL A 58 6.47 28.05 20.48
CA VAL A 58 5.57 28.99 19.78
C VAL A 58 5.77 30.42 20.29
N LEU A 59 6.06 30.60 21.58
CA LEU A 59 6.33 31.92 22.15
C LEU A 59 7.66 32.54 21.66
N THR A 60 8.62 31.69 21.29
CA THR A 60 9.98 32.11 20.91
C THR A 60 10.20 32.13 19.40
N ARG A 61 9.32 31.49 18.62
CA ARG A 61 9.49 31.31 17.17
C ARG A 61 8.21 31.67 16.42
N GLN A 62 8.37 32.35 15.29
CA GLN A 62 7.26 32.59 14.38
C GLN A 62 6.77 31.27 13.77
N LEU A 63 5.47 31.01 13.87
CA LEU A 63 4.85 29.85 13.26
C LEU A 63 4.60 30.08 11.76
N THR A 64 5.13 29.19 10.94
CA THR A 64 4.85 29.13 9.50
C THR A 64 4.18 27.79 9.19
N GLY A 65 3.07 27.80 8.45
CA GLY A 65 2.41 26.55 8.08
C GLY A 65 1.00 26.76 7.55
N MET A 66 0.34 25.65 7.23
CA MET A 66 -1.04 25.65 6.78
C MET A 66 -2.02 25.73 7.95
N THR A 67 -3.20 26.29 7.71
CA THR A 67 -4.28 26.29 8.71
C THR A 67 -4.80 24.88 8.96
N PHE A 68 -5.35 24.64 10.15
CA PHE A 68 -5.97 23.36 10.49
C PHE A 68 -7.05 22.95 9.48
N ARG A 69 -7.88 23.90 9.05
CA ARG A 69 -8.92 23.65 8.04
C ARG A 69 -8.32 23.19 6.72
N CYS A 70 -7.28 23.87 6.22
CA CYS A 70 -6.62 23.47 4.99
C CYS A 70 -5.99 22.07 5.13
N PHE A 71 -5.38 21.77 6.28
CA PHE A 71 -4.82 20.44 6.56
C PHE A 71 -5.89 19.34 6.54
N GLN A 72 -7.03 19.58 7.19
CA GLN A 72 -8.15 18.64 7.21
C GLN A 72 -8.70 18.37 5.82
N GLU A 73 -8.87 19.41 5.00
CA GLU A 73 -9.33 19.28 3.62
C GLU A 73 -8.36 18.44 2.77
N LEU A 74 -7.05 18.67 2.88
CA LEU A 74 -6.05 17.86 2.18
C LEU A 74 -5.95 16.42 2.72
N SER A 75 -6.31 16.19 3.98
CA SER A 75 -6.22 14.89 4.65
C SER A 75 -7.51 14.08 4.57
N LYS A 76 -8.54 14.56 3.85
CA LYS A 76 -9.77 13.80 3.63
C LYS A 76 -9.42 12.46 2.99
N LYS A 77 -9.88 11.37 3.62
CA LYS A 77 -9.65 9.98 3.20
C LYS A 77 -10.32 9.60 1.87
N THR A 78 -10.87 10.58 1.14
CA THR A 78 -11.49 10.37 -0.17
C THR A 78 -10.39 10.21 -1.21
N HIS A 79 -9.82 9.01 -1.26
CA HIS A 79 -8.99 8.61 -2.39
C HIS A 79 -9.93 8.24 -3.53
N VAL A 80 -9.88 9.00 -4.62
CA VAL A 80 -10.49 8.58 -5.88
C VAL A 80 -9.63 7.42 -6.37
N GLU A 81 -10.18 6.20 -6.33
CA GLU A 81 -9.51 5.03 -6.90
C GLU A 81 -10.07 4.78 -8.29
N PHE A 82 -9.19 4.61 -9.27
CA PHE A 82 -9.61 4.22 -10.61
C PHE A 82 -9.81 2.71 -10.66
N VAL A 83 -10.72 2.23 -11.52
CA VAL A 83 -10.91 0.79 -11.78
C VAL A 83 -9.59 0.11 -12.13
N LYS A 84 -8.71 0.81 -12.85
CA LYS A 84 -7.37 0.35 -13.19
C LYS A 84 -6.50 0.12 -11.95
N ASP A 85 -6.56 0.98 -10.93
CA ASP A 85 -5.75 0.85 -9.71
C ASP A 85 -6.20 -0.37 -8.90
N VAL A 86 -7.52 -0.54 -8.77
CA VAL A 86 -8.11 -1.72 -8.14
C VAL A 86 -7.74 -2.98 -8.93
N TRP A 87 -7.78 -2.91 -10.25
CA TRP A 87 -7.41 -4.02 -11.13
C TRP A 87 -5.95 -4.44 -10.97
N VAL A 88 -5.00 -3.50 -10.91
CA VAL A 88 -3.58 -3.79 -10.64
C VAL A 88 -3.42 -4.50 -9.29
N ARG A 89 -4.13 -4.07 -8.24
CA ARG A 89 -4.08 -4.75 -6.93
C ARG A 89 -4.66 -6.15 -6.97
N GLN A 90 -5.76 -6.35 -7.70
CA GLN A 90 -6.36 -7.67 -7.90
C GLN A 90 -5.40 -8.63 -8.61
N LEU A 91 -4.68 -8.16 -9.64
CA LEU A 91 -3.66 -8.94 -10.32
C LEU A 91 -2.53 -9.38 -9.38
N MET A 92 -2.07 -8.50 -8.48
CA MET A 92 -0.99 -8.80 -7.51
C MET A 92 -1.37 -9.86 -6.47
N VAL A 93 -2.65 -10.25 -6.35
CA VAL A 93 -3.06 -11.38 -5.50
C VAL A 93 -2.56 -12.71 -6.06
N CYS A 94 -2.35 -12.81 -7.38
CA CYS A 94 -1.86 -14.02 -8.01
C CYS A 94 -0.36 -14.23 -7.72
N PRO A 95 0.05 -15.38 -7.14
CA PRO A 95 1.46 -15.68 -6.88
C PRO A 95 2.34 -15.49 -8.12
N GLY A 96 3.47 -14.79 -7.96
CA GLY A 96 4.39 -14.47 -9.06
C GLY A 96 4.03 -13.22 -9.87
N MET A 97 2.90 -12.58 -9.57
CA MET A 97 2.52 -11.28 -10.15
C MET A 97 3.09 -10.13 -9.29
N SER A 98 4.20 -9.54 -9.73
CA SER A 98 4.74 -8.33 -9.12
C SER A 98 3.92 -7.09 -9.51
N SER A 99 4.11 -5.99 -8.78
CA SER A 99 3.50 -4.68 -9.13
C SER A 99 3.82 -4.26 -10.56
N GLU A 100 5.08 -4.42 -10.98
CA GLU A 100 5.51 -4.08 -12.33
C GLU A 100 4.79 -4.93 -13.38
N ARG A 101 4.73 -6.26 -13.22
CA ARG A 101 4.00 -7.15 -14.13
C ARG A 101 2.50 -6.84 -14.17
N ALA A 102 1.90 -6.57 -13.01
CA ALA A 102 0.50 -6.19 -12.91
C ALA A 102 0.20 -4.88 -13.66
N GLN A 103 1.08 -3.89 -13.57
CA GLN A 103 0.95 -2.64 -14.31
C GLN A 103 1.05 -2.85 -15.83
N ILE A 104 1.98 -3.69 -16.30
CA ILE A 104 2.13 -4.00 -17.72
C ILE A 104 0.85 -4.71 -18.22
N VAL A 105 0.34 -5.70 -17.50
CA VAL A 105 -0.93 -6.36 -17.84
C VAL A 105 -2.09 -5.36 -17.86
N ALA A 106 -2.22 -4.51 -16.83
CA ALA A 106 -3.25 -3.48 -16.75
C ALA A 106 -3.10 -2.35 -17.78
N SER A 107 -1.93 -2.21 -18.41
CA SER A 107 -1.75 -1.29 -19.55
C SER A 107 -2.42 -1.83 -20.81
N ARG A 108 -2.42 -3.15 -21.00
CA ARG A 108 -3.02 -3.84 -22.16
C ARG A 108 -4.50 -4.16 -21.93
N PHE A 109 -4.85 -4.57 -20.72
CA PHE A 109 -6.18 -4.95 -20.28
C PHE A 109 -6.55 -4.09 -19.07
N PRO A 110 -7.13 -2.89 -19.28
CA PRO A 110 -7.31 -1.88 -18.22
C PRO A 110 -8.31 -2.27 -17.12
N SER A 111 -9.08 -3.33 -17.34
CA SER A 111 -10.03 -3.86 -16.36
C SER A 111 -10.09 -5.38 -16.41
N MET A 112 -10.57 -5.99 -15.33
CA MET A 112 -10.88 -7.42 -15.27
C MET A 112 -11.75 -7.85 -16.46
N SER A 113 -12.83 -7.11 -16.74
CA SER A 113 -13.74 -7.40 -17.85
C SER A 113 -13.04 -7.51 -19.19
N SER A 114 -12.08 -6.62 -19.48
CA SER A 114 -11.34 -6.65 -20.76
C SER A 114 -10.45 -7.89 -20.90
N MET A 115 -9.90 -8.40 -19.79
CA MET A 115 -9.12 -9.64 -19.79
C MET A 115 -10.04 -10.87 -19.84
N MET A 116 -11.19 -10.82 -19.16
CA MET A 116 -12.17 -11.90 -19.20
C MET A 116 -12.75 -12.08 -20.61
N GLU A 117 -12.95 -10.99 -21.36
CA GLU A 117 -13.39 -11.03 -22.74
C GLU A 117 -12.36 -11.69 -23.68
N LEU A 118 -11.06 -11.56 -23.39
CA LEU A 118 -10.03 -12.33 -24.09
C LEU A 118 -10.19 -13.82 -23.81
N TYR A 119 -10.33 -14.20 -22.54
CA TYR A 119 -10.44 -15.61 -22.15
C TYR A 119 -11.74 -16.27 -22.62
N SER A 120 -12.87 -15.54 -22.66
CA SER A 120 -14.15 -16.09 -23.12
C SER A 120 -14.15 -16.48 -24.59
N ARG A 121 -13.23 -15.92 -25.39
CA ARG A 121 -13.10 -16.20 -26.83
C ARG A 121 -12.12 -17.34 -27.15
N LEU A 122 -11.39 -17.83 -26.15
CA LEU A 122 -10.29 -18.79 -26.34
C LEU A 122 -10.63 -20.16 -25.75
N GLN A 123 -10.10 -21.21 -26.38
CA GLN A 123 -10.14 -22.55 -25.83
C GLN A 123 -9.16 -22.69 -24.64
N PRO A 124 -9.40 -23.62 -23.69
CA PRO A 124 -8.57 -23.76 -22.48
C PRO A 124 -7.06 -23.91 -22.73
N GLU A 125 -6.67 -24.63 -23.79
CA GLU A 125 -5.25 -24.80 -24.14
C GLU A 125 -4.62 -23.52 -24.71
N GLN A 126 -5.39 -22.73 -25.45
CA GLN A 126 -4.92 -21.45 -26.00
C GLN A 126 -4.88 -20.36 -24.92
N ALA A 127 -5.85 -20.39 -23.99
CA ALA A 127 -5.93 -19.45 -22.87
C ALA A 127 -4.67 -19.48 -21.99
N LYS A 128 -4.01 -20.64 -21.85
CA LYS A 128 -2.75 -20.79 -21.09
C LYS A 128 -1.62 -19.92 -21.61
N LEU A 129 -1.55 -19.67 -22.93
CA LEU A 129 -0.48 -18.87 -23.56
C LEU A 129 -0.95 -17.47 -23.99
N ALA A 130 -2.23 -17.14 -23.77
CA ALA A 130 -2.83 -15.91 -24.25
C ALA A 130 -2.21 -14.66 -23.63
N LEU A 131 -1.88 -14.70 -22.34
CA LEU A 131 -1.33 -13.53 -21.66
C LEU A 131 0.16 -13.32 -21.96
N SER A 132 0.95 -14.41 -22.03
CA SER A 132 2.37 -14.31 -22.38
C SER A 132 2.61 -13.90 -23.84
N SER A 133 1.68 -14.25 -24.75
CA SER A 133 1.72 -13.78 -26.14
C SER A 133 1.27 -12.32 -26.30
N ALA A 134 0.30 -11.86 -25.50
CA ALA A 134 -0.22 -10.50 -25.60
C ALA A 134 0.60 -9.45 -24.82
N VAL A 135 1.36 -9.88 -23.80
CA VAL A 135 2.03 -8.98 -22.86
C VAL A 135 3.51 -9.39 -22.67
N PRO A 136 4.46 -8.61 -23.23
CA PRO A 136 5.89 -8.85 -23.01
C PRO A 136 6.24 -8.80 -21.52
N GLY A 137 7.11 -9.72 -21.08
CA GLY A 137 7.56 -9.81 -19.68
C GLY A 137 6.72 -10.74 -18.78
N ILE A 138 5.63 -11.30 -19.29
CA ILE A 138 4.86 -12.36 -18.62
C ILE A 138 5.35 -13.73 -19.07
N THR A 139 5.69 -14.59 -18.11
CA THR A 139 6.15 -15.96 -18.41
C THR A 139 4.97 -16.86 -18.77
N ASN A 140 5.23 -17.91 -19.54
CA ASN A 140 4.19 -18.91 -19.90
C ASN A 140 3.58 -19.57 -18.66
N ALA A 141 4.38 -19.84 -17.62
CA ALA A 141 3.90 -20.39 -16.36
C ALA A 141 2.90 -19.45 -15.66
N LEU A 142 3.21 -18.15 -15.60
CA LEU A 142 2.33 -17.15 -15.02
C LEU A 142 1.05 -16.99 -15.85
N SER A 143 1.17 -16.97 -17.18
CA SER A 143 0.01 -16.93 -18.09
C SER A 143 -0.94 -18.13 -17.88
N ALA A 144 -0.40 -19.34 -17.73
CA ALA A 144 -1.19 -20.53 -17.46
C ALA A 144 -1.88 -20.49 -16.09
N GLN A 145 -1.18 -20.00 -15.05
CA GLN A 145 -1.74 -19.83 -13.71
C GLN A 145 -2.87 -18.80 -13.70
N MET A 146 -2.69 -17.67 -14.40
CA MET A 146 -3.69 -16.63 -14.56
C MET A 146 -4.94 -17.18 -15.25
N SER A 147 -4.78 -17.86 -16.38
CA SER A 147 -5.90 -18.49 -17.09
C SER A 147 -6.69 -19.44 -16.18
N LYS A 148 -5.99 -20.28 -15.39
CA LYS A 148 -6.63 -21.16 -14.41
C LYS A 148 -7.42 -20.38 -13.35
N PHE A 149 -6.79 -19.37 -12.73
CA PHE A 149 -7.39 -18.56 -11.66
C PHE A 149 -8.69 -17.89 -12.12
N PHE A 150 -8.69 -17.28 -13.30
CA PHE A 150 -9.86 -16.58 -13.83
C PHE A 150 -10.90 -17.53 -14.44
N SER A 151 -10.51 -18.71 -14.94
CA SER A 151 -11.46 -19.73 -15.39
C SER A 151 -12.31 -20.32 -14.26
N THR A 152 -11.75 -20.46 -13.05
CA THR A 152 -12.50 -20.95 -11.88
C THR A 152 -13.54 -19.95 -11.39
N THR A 153 -13.33 -18.65 -11.64
CA THR A 153 -14.28 -17.59 -11.27
C THR A 153 -15.47 -17.48 -12.24
N LEU A 154 -15.35 -18.02 -13.46
CA LEU A 154 -16.44 -18.03 -14.47
C LEU A 154 -17.46 -19.18 -14.29
N GLN A 155 -17.17 -20.14 -13.41
CA GLN A 155 -18.02 -21.31 -13.18
C GLN A 155 -18.96 -21.15 -11.97
N GLN A 156 -18.99 -19.97 -11.34
CA GLN A 156 -19.93 -19.58 -10.29
C GLN A 156 -20.91 -18.55 -10.84
#